data_AF-F2N7K9-F1
#
_entry.id   AF-F2N7K9-F1
#
_cell.length_a   1.000
_cell.length_b   1.000
_cell.length_c   1.000
_cell.angle_alpha   90.00
_cell.angle_beta   90.00
_cell.angle_gamma   90.00
#
_symmetry.space_group_name_H-M   'P 1'
#
loop_
_entity.id
_entity.type
_entity.pdbx_description
1 polymer ?
#
loop_
_entity_poly.entity_id
_entity_poly.type
_entity_poly.pdbx_seq_one_letter_code
_entity_poly.pdbx_strand_id
1 'polypeptide(L)'
;MSFLAKLFGTEKPVIGLLHLRPLPGDPRYYPDGSVSRVCEAAKRDLAALQDGGVDGILVTNEFSLPYERRVSPVTIAAMAHVIGTLQSELSTPWGAEAIYDGDATIELCAAVNAKFSRCLFAGAWVGDLGVIDRDVAATMRLKSALRLDGLRLFHFVTSEGEVYLNDRTTSEITESLMFNCSPDALVVGGSAAGKGPSGLLVDGVRKAACGVPVLCGTGCRESTIAEVFCDFDGAFVGTCLKRDGRFDAPIDPVRVGSFMAAARSARREKMRKN
;
A
#
# COMPACT_ATOMS: atom_id res chain seq x y z
N MET A 1 -22.09 -5.72 -3.30
CA MET A 1 -21.17 -5.29 -2.23
C MET A 1 -19.82 -5.92 -2.52
N SER A 2 -18.81 -5.08 -2.83
CA SER A 2 -17.48 -5.55 -3.24
C SER A 2 -16.72 -6.19 -2.07
N PHE A 3 -15.54 -6.78 -2.34
CA PHE A 3 -14.66 -7.22 -1.26
C PHE A 3 -14.13 -6.03 -0.44
N LEU A 4 -14.02 -4.82 -1.03
CA LEU A 4 -13.61 -3.61 -0.31
C LEU A 4 -14.62 -3.27 0.78
N ALA A 5 -15.91 -3.26 0.46
CA ALA A 5 -16.94 -3.00 1.46
C ALA A 5 -16.99 -4.08 2.55
N LYS A 6 -16.74 -5.35 2.20
CA LYS A 6 -16.65 -6.44 3.19
C LYS A 6 -15.43 -6.33 4.10
N LEU A 7 -14.28 -5.94 3.55
CA LEU A 7 -13.02 -5.89 4.28
C LEU A 7 -12.88 -4.61 5.10
N PHE A 8 -13.23 -3.46 4.53
CA PHE A 8 -13.00 -2.13 5.10
C PHE A 8 -14.29 -1.41 5.53
N GLY A 9 -15.47 -2.02 5.36
CA GLY A 9 -16.75 -1.40 5.72
C GLY A 9 -17.22 -0.29 4.76
N THR A 10 -16.51 -0.03 3.66
CA THR A 10 -16.87 0.98 2.67
C THR A 10 -16.39 0.62 1.26
N GLU A 11 -17.08 1.11 0.23
CA GLU A 11 -16.68 0.96 -1.18
C GLU A 11 -15.55 1.94 -1.58
N LYS A 12 -15.16 2.86 -0.71
CA LYS A 12 -14.08 3.84 -0.95
C LYS A 12 -13.11 3.97 0.23
N PRO A 13 -12.41 2.89 0.61
CA PRO A 13 -11.54 2.90 1.78
C PRO A 13 -10.39 3.88 1.63
N VAL A 14 -10.05 4.52 2.74
CA VAL A 14 -8.78 5.19 2.98
C VAL A 14 -7.92 4.23 3.80
N ILE A 15 -6.84 3.75 3.18
CA ILE A 15 -5.88 2.85 3.82
C ILE A 15 -4.69 3.68 4.28
N GLY A 16 -4.54 3.85 5.59
CA GLY A 16 -3.43 4.56 6.19
C GLY A 16 -2.13 3.77 6.08
N LEU A 17 -1.06 4.42 5.62
CA LEU A 17 0.25 3.80 5.53
C LEU A 17 1.03 4.00 6.83
N LEU A 18 1.28 2.90 7.54
CA LEU A 18 2.14 2.86 8.72
C LEU A 18 3.58 2.56 8.26
N HIS A 19 4.36 3.62 8.08
CA HIS A 19 5.74 3.54 7.62
C HIS A 19 6.67 3.18 8.77
N LEU A 20 7.20 1.97 8.77
CA LEU A 20 8.19 1.56 9.76
C LEU A 20 9.46 2.38 9.62
N ARG A 21 9.99 2.84 10.75
CA ARG A 21 11.33 3.44 10.85
C ARG A 21 12.38 2.43 10.38
N PRO A 22 13.62 2.88 10.05
CA PRO A 22 14.69 1.97 9.65
C PRO A 22 14.78 0.78 10.60
N LEU A 23 15.05 -0.39 10.05
CA LEU A 23 15.05 -1.71 10.67
C LEU A 23 16.50 -2.25 10.75
N PRO A 24 16.77 -3.25 11.61
CA PRO A 24 18.09 -3.88 11.65
C PRO A 24 18.54 -4.36 10.27
N GLY A 25 19.73 -3.95 9.84
CA GLY A 25 20.26 -4.19 8.50
C GLY A 25 20.22 -2.97 7.59
N ASP A 26 19.31 -2.03 7.82
CA ASP A 26 19.22 -0.81 7.03
C ASP A 26 20.42 0.10 7.29
N PRO A 27 20.97 0.76 6.26
CA PRO A 27 22.08 1.71 6.45
C PRO A 27 21.75 2.85 7.43
N ARG A 28 20.48 3.26 7.51
CA ARG A 28 20.01 4.35 8.38
C ARG A 28 19.55 3.88 9.77
N TYR A 29 19.67 2.58 10.08
CA TYR A 29 19.35 2.07 11.40
C TYR A 29 20.44 2.43 12.42
N TYR A 30 21.71 2.30 12.04
CA TYR A 30 22.84 2.54 12.93
C TYR A 30 23.32 4.01 12.91
N PRO A 31 23.98 4.49 13.98
CA PRO A 31 24.41 3.77 15.19
C PRO A 31 23.33 3.61 16.28
N ASP A 32 22.30 4.45 16.27
CA ASP A 32 21.33 4.58 17.39
C ASP A 32 20.07 3.70 17.26
N GLY A 33 20.13 2.73 16.36
CA GLY A 33 19.02 1.85 16.00
C GLY A 33 18.57 0.99 17.17
N SER A 34 17.26 0.97 17.40
CA SER A 34 16.66 0.11 18.39
C SER A 34 15.31 -0.40 17.92
N VAL A 35 15.16 -1.73 17.88
CA VAL A 35 13.88 -2.39 17.56
C VAL A 35 12.78 -1.90 18.49
N SER A 36 13.07 -1.70 19.78
CA SER A 36 12.07 -1.17 20.71
C SER A 36 11.63 0.25 20.35
N ARG A 37 12.55 1.11 19.88
CA ARG A 37 12.19 2.46 19.39
C ARG A 37 11.35 2.39 18.11
N VAL A 38 11.60 1.42 17.23
CA VAL A 38 10.76 1.18 16.05
C VAL A 38 9.35 0.76 16.47
N CYS A 39 9.22 -0.20 17.40
CA CYS A 39 7.93 -0.62 17.95
C CYS A 39 7.17 0.56 18.59
N GLU A 40 7.82 1.38 19.42
CA GLU A 40 7.17 2.52 20.07
C GLU A 40 6.81 3.65 19.09
N ALA A 41 7.55 3.82 17.99
CA ALA A 41 7.13 4.69 16.89
C ALA A 41 5.90 4.12 16.18
N ALA A 42 5.92 2.83 15.85
CA ALA A 42 4.83 2.15 15.16
C ALA A 42 3.53 2.13 15.98
N LYS A 43 3.59 1.94 17.31
CA LYS A 43 2.42 2.03 18.21
C LYS A 43 1.78 3.41 18.19
N ARG A 44 2.58 4.48 18.25
CA ARG A 44 2.08 5.85 18.20
C ARG A 44 1.42 6.17 16.87
N ASP A 45 2.04 5.76 15.78
CA ASP A 45 1.49 5.93 14.42
C ASP A 45 0.22 5.09 14.23
N LEU A 46 0.18 3.87 14.76
CA LEU A 46 -1.01 3.01 14.78
C LEU A 46 -2.18 3.67 15.51
N ALA A 47 -1.96 4.15 16.74
CA ALA A 47 -3.00 4.83 17.52
C ALA A 47 -3.53 6.04 16.76
N ALA A 48 -2.64 6.88 16.22
CA ALA A 48 -3.05 8.06 15.45
C ALA A 48 -3.89 7.72 14.20
N LEU A 49 -3.55 6.65 13.49
CA LEU A 49 -4.32 6.17 12.34
C LEU A 49 -5.71 5.65 12.74
N GLN A 50 -5.77 4.77 13.75
CA GLN A 50 -7.03 4.16 14.19
C GLN A 50 -7.96 5.20 14.81
N ASP A 51 -7.47 6.05 15.70
CA ASP A 51 -8.25 7.09 16.39
C ASP A 51 -8.76 8.14 15.39
N GLY A 52 -7.98 8.43 14.35
CA GLY A 52 -8.40 9.30 13.25
C GLY A 52 -9.43 8.66 12.31
N GLY A 53 -9.62 7.34 12.41
CA GLY A 53 -10.70 6.61 11.75
C GLY A 53 -10.42 6.19 10.32
N VAL A 54 -9.17 5.85 9.96
CA VAL A 54 -8.88 5.21 8.67
C VAL A 54 -9.59 3.87 8.55
N ASP A 55 -9.99 3.48 7.33
CA ASP A 55 -10.78 2.25 7.12
C ASP A 55 -9.91 0.98 7.05
N GLY A 56 -8.60 1.15 6.80
CA GLY A 56 -7.60 0.08 6.75
C GLY A 56 -6.20 0.60 7.08
N ILE A 57 -5.29 -0.30 7.46
CA ILE A 57 -3.87 0.04 7.74
C ILE A 57 -2.95 -0.89 6.96
N LEU A 58 -1.96 -0.34 6.26
CA LEU A 58 -0.88 -1.13 5.66
C LEU A 58 0.43 -0.81 6.36
N VAL A 59 1.03 -1.82 7.00
CA VAL A 59 2.37 -1.71 7.59
C VAL A 59 3.42 -1.99 6.53
N THR A 60 4.36 -1.07 6.34
CA THR A 60 5.34 -1.15 5.23
C THR A 60 6.71 -0.61 5.63
N ASN A 61 7.79 -1.16 5.06
CA ASN A 61 9.18 -0.82 5.36
C ASN A 61 9.70 0.40 4.59
N GLU A 62 8.90 1.46 4.49
CA GLU A 62 9.21 2.68 3.70
C GLU A 62 10.57 3.33 4.03
N PHE A 63 11.05 3.21 5.28
CA PHE A 63 12.35 3.81 5.64
C PHE A 63 13.54 2.87 5.49
N SER A 64 13.36 1.66 4.97
CA SER A 64 14.42 0.70 4.62
C SER A 64 15.10 1.05 3.29
N LEU A 65 15.59 2.28 3.18
CA LEU A 65 16.33 2.77 2.02
C LEU A 65 17.84 2.51 2.14
N PRO A 66 18.53 2.15 1.05
CA PRO A 66 17.97 1.81 -0.26
C PRO A 66 17.23 0.46 -0.23
N TYR A 67 16.15 0.35 -1.00
CA TYR A 67 15.30 -0.84 -0.97
C TYR A 67 15.98 -2.07 -1.58
N GLU A 68 15.65 -3.24 -1.05
CA GLU A 68 16.14 -4.52 -1.54
C GLU A 68 15.15 -5.13 -2.57
N ARG A 69 15.63 -5.59 -3.73
CA ARG A 69 14.79 -6.35 -4.69
C ARG A 69 14.40 -7.74 -4.18
N ARG A 70 15.21 -8.28 -3.28
CA ARG A 70 14.97 -9.48 -2.49
C ARG A 70 15.21 -9.09 -1.04
N VAL A 71 14.13 -8.92 -0.29
CA VAL A 71 14.19 -8.40 1.08
C VAL A 71 14.91 -9.40 1.97
N SER A 72 15.84 -8.91 2.78
CA SER A 72 16.65 -9.76 3.63
C SER A 72 15.81 -10.40 4.75
N PRO A 73 16.18 -11.62 5.21
CA PRO A 73 15.46 -12.29 6.31
C PRO A 73 15.42 -11.47 7.60
N VAL A 74 16.45 -10.64 7.86
CA VAL A 74 16.49 -9.77 9.04
C VAL A 74 15.43 -8.68 8.98
N THR A 75 15.19 -8.09 7.81
CA THR A 75 14.13 -7.11 7.58
C THR A 75 12.77 -7.75 7.80
N ILE A 76 12.50 -8.92 7.20
CA ILE A 76 11.22 -9.63 7.39
C ILE A 76 11.00 -10.03 8.86
N ALA A 77 12.03 -10.54 9.54
CA ALA A 77 11.94 -10.89 10.96
C ALA A 77 11.65 -9.66 11.83
N ALA A 78 12.28 -8.53 11.54
CA ALA A 78 12.04 -7.28 12.26
C ALA A 78 10.61 -6.74 12.01
N MET A 79 10.13 -6.76 10.76
CA MET A 79 8.76 -6.37 10.42
C MET A 79 7.74 -7.26 11.14
N ALA A 80 7.93 -8.58 11.09
CA ALA A 80 7.05 -9.54 11.76
C ALA A 80 7.04 -9.31 13.28
N HIS A 81 8.20 -9.03 13.89
CA HIS A 81 8.28 -8.70 15.31
C HIS A 81 7.53 -7.41 15.67
N VAL A 82 7.70 -6.35 14.87
CA VAL A 82 6.98 -5.09 15.08
C VAL A 82 5.48 -5.32 14.96
N ILE A 83 5.00 -5.95 13.88
CA ILE A 83 3.57 -6.21 13.68
C ILE A 83 3.00 -7.12 14.79
N GLY A 84 3.74 -8.16 15.19
CA GLY A 84 3.35 -9.02 16.32
C GLY A 84 3.21 -8.25 17.62
N THR A 85 4.06 -7.24 17.86
CA THR A 85 3.96 -6.35 19.03
C THR A 85 2.70 -5.47 18.97
N LEU A 86 2.26 -5.09 17.76
CA LEU A 86 1.05 -4.29 17.56
C LEU A 86 -0.25 -5.13 17.60
N GLN A 87 -0.15 -6.46 17.53
CA GLN A 87 -1.29 -7.33 17.24
C GLN A 87 -2.46 -7.17 18.23
N SER A 88 -2.19 -6.98 19.52
CA SER A 88 -3.23 -6.77 20.54
C SER A 88 -3.92 -5.41 20.46
N GLU A 89 -3.32 -4.45 19.75
CA GLU A 89 -3.81 -3.07 19.61
C GLU A 89 -4.46 -2.81 18.24
N LEU A 90 -4.29 -3.72 17.28
CA LEU A 90 -4.88 -3.66 15.95
C LEU A 90 -6.38 -3.97 15.98
N SER A 91 -7.20 -2.93 15.80
CA SER A 91 -8.66 -3.00 15.71
C SER A 91 -9.19 -2.71 14.30
N THR A 92 -8.43 -1.97 13.50
CA THR A 92 -8.74 -1.69 12.09
C THR A 92 -8.19 -2.81 11.19
N PRO A 93 -8.89 -3.23 10.11
CA PRO A 93 -8.36 -4.21 9.15
C PRO A 93 -6.96 -3.84 8.67
N TRP A 94 -6.01 -4.79 8.77
CA TRP A 94 -4.61 -4.50 8.47
C TRP A 94 -4.00 -5.44 7.42
N GLY A 95 -2.98 -4.90 6.77
CA GLY A 95 -2.13 -5.57 5.80
C GLY A 95 -0.65 -5.34 6.09
N ALA A 96 0.21 -6.02 5.33
CA ALA A 96 1.65 -5.81 5.37
C ALA A 96 2.23 -5.81 3.96
N GLU A 97 3.28 -5.03 3.73
CA GLU A 97 4.03 -4.96 2.47
C GLU A 97 5.51 -4.94 2.77
N ALA A 98 6.28 -5.84 2.14
CA ALA A 98 7.73 -5.76 2.04
C ALA A 98 8.05 -5.19 0.64
N ILE A 99 8.40 -3.91 0.57
CA ILE A 99 8.44 -3.13 -0.68
C ILE A 99 9.30 -3.84 -1.74
N TYR A 100 8.79 -3.90 -2.98
CA TYR A 100 9.34 -4.55 -4.18
C TYR A 100 9.41 -6.09 -4.16
N ASP A 101 9.41 -6.74 -3.00
CA ASP A 101 9.51 -8.19 -2.89
C ASP A 101 8.14 -8.83 -2.65
N GLY A 102 7.50 -9.24 -3.75
CA GLY A 102 6.20 -9.90 -3.73
C GLY A 102 6.21 -11.22 -2.95
N ASP A 103 7.30 -11.98 -3.00
CA ASP A 103 7.40 -13.28 -2.32
C ASP A 103 7.55 -13.05 -0.81
N ALA A 104 8.48 -12.19 -0.40
CA ALA A 104 8.67 -11.86 1.01
C ALA A 104 7.43 -11.16 1.60
N THR A 105 6.68 -10.40 0.79
CA THR A 105 5.39 -9.84 1.17
C THR A 105 4.36 -10.92 1.50
N ILE A 106 4.28 -11.99 0.69
CA ILE A 106 3.39 -13.14 0.95
C ILE A 106 3.80 -13.87 2.24
N GLU A 107 5.09 -14.11 2.43
CA GLU A 107 5.62 -14.76 3.64
C GLU A 107 5.34 -13.94 4.90
N LEU A 108 5.58 -12.62 4.84
CA LEU A 108 5.27 -11.72 5.94
C LEU A 108 3.78 -11.72 6.26
N CYS A 109 2.91 -11.65 5.24
CA CYS A 109 1.46 -11.71 5.43
C CYS A 109 1.02 -12.99 6.14
N ALA A 110 1.63 -14.13 5.80
CA ALA A 110 1.37 -15.41 6.47
C ALA A 110 1.80 -15.38 7.94
N ALA A 111 3.01 -14.87 8.22
CA ALA A 111 3.56 -14.81 9.57
C ALA A 111 2.72 -13.94 10.52
N VAL A 112 2.07 -12.90 10.00
CA VAL A 112 1.35 -11.89 10.82
C VAL A 112 -0.18 -11.91 10.63
N ASN A 113 -0.72 -12.91 9.93
CA ASN A 113 -2.15 -13.06 9.64
C ASN A 113 -2.81 -11.84 8.98
N ALA A 114 -2.07 -11.16 8.10
CA ALA A 114 -2.54 -10.00 7.35
C ALA A 114 -3.77 -10.32 6.48
N LYS A 115 -4.65 -9.32 6.28
CA LYS A 115 -5.89 -9.50 5.48
C LYS A 115 -5.73 -9.06 4.04
N PHE A 116 -4.81 -8.15 3.79
CA PHE A 116 -4.49 -7.68 2.45
C PHE A 116 -3.02 -7.28 2.33
N SER A 117 -2.57 -7.05 1.11
CA SER A 117 -1.27 -6.49 0.82
C SER A 117 -1.29 -5.72 -0.50
N ARG A 118 -0.26 -4.92 -0.74
CA ARG A 118 0.04 -4.35 -2.06
C ARG A 118 1.52 -4.60 -2.37
N CYS A 119 1.86 -4.80 -3.63
CA CYS A 119 3.24 -4.88 -4.10
C CYS A 119 3.28 -4.86 -5.64
N LEU A 120 4.48 -4.66 -6.19
CA LEU A 120 4.81 -5.04 -7.57
C LEU A 120 4.93 -6.58 -7.62
N PHE A 121 3.80 -7.27 -7.75
CA PHE A 121 3.76 -8.74 -7.82
C PHE A 121 4.13 -9.30 -9.19
N ALA A 122 4.12 -8.47 -10.24
CA ALA A 122 4.27 -8.91 -11.61
C ALA A 122 5.03 -7.89 -12.47
N GLY A 123 5.64 -8.41 -13.53
CA GLY A 123 6.32 -7.61 -14.55
C GLY A 123 7.80 -7.41 -14.30
N ALA A 124 8.43 -6.79 -15.29
CA ALA A 124 9.84 -6.41 -15.26
C ALA A 124 9.94 -4.88 -15.32
N TRP A 125 10.59 -4.28 -14.32
CA TRP A 125 10.69 -2.83 -14.15
C TRP A 125 12.15 -2.41 -14.03
N VAL A 126 12.50 -1.22 -14.50
CA VAL A 126 13.87 -0.72 -14.51
C VAL A 126 13.93 0.66 -13.87
N GLY A 127 14.87 0.85 -12.93
CA GLY A 127 15.16 2.14 -12.31
C GLY A 127 16.40 2.06 -11.43
N ASP A 128 16.43 2.84 -10.37
CA ASP A 128 17.60 3.00 -9.48
C ASP A 128 18.02 1.70 -8.77
N LEU A 129 17.10 0.73 -8.64
CA LEU A 129 17.35 -0.59 -8.05
C LEU A 129 17.86 -1.63 -9.07
N GLY A 130 18.07 -1.24 -10.32
CA GLY A 130 18.36 -2.13 -11.44
C GLY A 130 17.07 -2.73 -12.03
N VAL A 131 17.13 -3.99 -12.48
CA VAL A 131 15.97 -4.69 -13.05
C VAL A 131 15.20 -5.43 -11.95
N ILE A 132 13.94 -5.08 -11.75
CA ILE A 132 12.99 -5.76 -10.86
C ILE A 132 12.19 -6.73 -11.72
N ASP A 133 12.62 -7.98 -11.76
CA ASP A 133 11.97 -9.06 -12.51
C ASP A 133 11.15 -9.93 -11.56
N ARG A 134 9.81 -9.93 -11.71
CA ARG A 134 8.87 -10.60 -10.79
C ARG A 134 8.26 -11.84 -11.44
N ASP A 135 8.40 -12.98 -10.78
CA ASP A 135 7.73 -14.24 -11.12
C ASP A 135 6.42 -14.37 -10.34
N VAL A 136 5.36 -13.76 -10.88
CA VAL A 136 4.02 -13.82 -10.28
C VAL A 136 3.50 -15.26 -10.13
N ALA A 137 3.96 -16.18 -10.98
CA ALA A 137 3.52 -17.57 -10.95
C ALA A 137 4.14 -18.31 -9.74
N ALA A 138 5.38 -18.00 -9.38
CA ALA A 138 6.00 -18.44 -8.13
C ALA A 138 5.29 -17.82 -6.93
N THR A 139 5.07 -16.50 -6.93
CA THR A 139 4.39 -15.78 -5.84
C THR A 139 2.99 -16.33 -5.55
N MET A 140 2.20 -16.61 -6.59
CA MET A 140 0.84 -17.14 -6.40
C MET A 140 0.83 -18.60 -5.91
N ARG A 141 1.82 -19.41 -6.31
CA ARG A 141 2.01 -20.77 -5.74
C ARG A 141 2.43 -20.71 -4.28
N LEU A 142 3.26 -19.74 -3.89
CA LEU A 142 3.63 -19.51 -2.50
C LEU A 142 2.41 -19.12 -1.65
N LYS A 143 1.59 -18.18 -2.12
CA LYS A 143 0.31 -17.81 -1.48
C LYS A 143 -0.60 -19.03 -1.27
N SER A 144 -0.69 -19.89 -2.29
CA SER A 144 -1.47 -21.13 -2.24
C SER A 144 -0.88 -22.15 -1.26
N ALA A 145 0.44 -22.37 -1.28
CA ALA A 145 1.13 -23.31 -0.39
C ALA A 145 0.98 -22.92 1.09
N LEU A 146 0.98 -21.61 1.38
CA LEU A 146 0.75 -21.05 2.71
C LEU A 146 -0.74 -20.90 3.08
N ARG A 147 -1.65 -21.37 2.22
CA ARG A 147 -3.11 -21.38 2.46
C ARG A 147 -3.71 -20.00 2.74
N LEU A 148 -3.17 -18.97 2.09
CA LEU A 148 -3.63 -17.59 2.24
C LEU A 148 -4.82 -17.29 1.32
N ASP A 149 -5.85 -18.13 1.36
CA ASP A 149 -7.02 -18.06 0.46
C ASP A 149 -7.80 -16.74 0.65
N GLY A 150 -7.81 -16.20 1.87
CA GLY A 150 -8.48 -14.94 2.23
C GLY A 150 -7.66 -13.67 2.03
N LEU A 151 -6.35 -13.78 1.75
CA LEU A 151 -5.47 -12.62 1.55
C LEU A 151 -5.79 -11.94 0.22
N ARG A 152 -6.10 -10.63 0.27
CA ARG A 152 -6.38 -9.80 -0.90
C ARG A 152 -5.13 -9.09 -1.40
N LEU A 153 -4.82 -9.22 -2.69
CA LEU A 153 -3.63 -8.62 -3.29
C LEU A 153 -3.97 -7.43 -4.19
N PHE A 154 -3.36 -6.30 -3.87
CA PHE A 154 -3.47 -5.05 -4.61
C PHE A 154 -2.21 -4.91 -5.50
N HIS A 155 -2.38 -5.07 -6.80
CA HIS A 155 -1.26 -5.11 -7.75
C HIS A 155 -0.95 -3.71 -8.26
N PHE A 156 0.28 -3.26 -8.07
CA PHE A 156 0.76 -2.07 -8.75
C PHE A 156 0.77 -2.29 -10.28
N VAL A 157 0.10 -1.40 -11.01
CA VAL A 157 0.18 -1.32 -12.49
C VAL A 157 1.13 -0.23 -12.98
N THR A 158 1.71 0.49 -12.02
CA THR A 158 2.68 1.58 -12.18
C THR A 158 3.70 1.42 -11.06
N SER A 159 4.92 1.89 -11.28
CA SER A 159 5.99 1.84 -10.27
C SER A 159 6.40 3.24 -9.84
N GLU A 160 6.93 3.36 -8.62
CA GLU A 160 7.37 4.63 -8.04
C GLU A 160 8.85 4.90 -8.35
N GLY A 161 9.12 5.39 -9.57
CA GLY A 161 10.47 5.74 -10.01
C GLY A 161 11.07 4.78 -11.04
N GLU A 162 10.45 3.62 -11.25
CA GLU A 162 10.80 2.69 -12.32
C GLU A 162 9.88 2.83 -13.53
N VAL A 163 10.43 2.48 -14.69
CA VAL A 163 9.68 2.31 -15.93
C VAL A 163 9.50 0.83 -16.23
N TYR A 164 8.45 0.48 -16.96
CA TYR A 164 8.30 -0.88 -17.46
C TYR A 164 9.46 -1.20 -18.42
N LEU A 165 10.02 -2.41 -18.37
CA LEU A 165 11.19 -2.79 -19.18
C LEU A 165 10.93 -2.75 -20.70
N ASN A 166 9.67 -2.83 -21.11
CA ASN A 166 9.23 -2.73 -22.50
C ASN A 166 8.36 -1.49 -22.74
N ASP A 167 7.92 -1.31 -23.97
CA ASP A 167 7.18 -0.14 -24.46
C ASP A 167 5.66 -0.23 -24.28
N ARG A 168 5.17 -1.20 -23.49
CA ARG A 168 3.73 -1.31 -23.22
C ARG A 168 3.23 -0.10 -22.44
N THR A 169 2.08 0.40 -22.89
CA THR A 169 1.30 1.37 -22.16
C THR A 169 0.75 0.77 -20.85
N THR A 170 0.45 1.61 -19.88
CA THR A 170 -0.16 1.16 -18.60
C THR A 170 -1.51 0.44 -18.82
N SER A 171 -2.26 0.80 -19.86
CA SER A 171 -3.50 0.09 -20.24
C SER A 171 -3.20 -1.33 -20.71
N GLU A 172 -2.24 -1.53 -21.62
CA GLU A 172 -1.83 -2.86 -22.10
C GLU A 172 -1.26 -3.73 -20.97
N ILE A 173 -0.48 -3.12 -20.07
CA ILE A 173 -0.01 -3.79 -18.86
C ILE A 173 -1.21 -4.26 -18.03
N THR A 174 -2.19 -3.39 -17.81
CA THR A 174 -3.41 -3.69 -17.05
C THR A 174 -4.20 -4.84 -17.70
N GLU A 175 -4.47 -4.79 -19.00
CA GLU A 175 -5.18 -5.84 -19.73
C GLU A 175 -4.48 -7.21 -19.59
N SER A 176 -3.16 -7.22 -19.74
CA SER A 176 -2.37 -8.45 -19.59
C SER A 176 -2.34 -8.98 -18.14
N LEU A 177 -2.33 -8.10 -17.14
CA LEU A 177 -2.42 -8.48 -15.72
C LEU A 177 -3.78 -9.07 -15.39
N MET A 178 -4.86 -8.46 -15.90
CA MET A 178 -6.22 -8.97 -15.73
C MET A 178 -6.35 -10.39 -16.25
N PHE A 179 -5.83 -10.66 -17.45
CA PHE A 179 -5.90 -11.98 -18.07
C PHE A 179 -4.98 -13.01 -17.38
N ASN A 180 -3.71 -12.67 -17.12
CA ASN A 180 -2.71 -13.65 -16.67
C ASN A 180 -2.63 -13.82 -15.15
N CYS A 181 -3.01 -12.80 -14.38
CA CYS A 181 -2.77 -12.75 -12.93
C CYS A 181 -4.05 -12.64 -12.10
N SER A 182 -5.17 -12.17 -12.69
CA SER A 182 -6.45 -12.01 -12.01
C SER A 182 -6.34 -11.31 -10.63
N PRO A 183 -5.80 -10.08 -10.58
CA PRO A 183 -5.57 -9.38 -9.32
C PRO A 183 -6.88 -9.06 -8.59
N ASP A 184 -6.86 -9.08 -7.24
CA ASP A 184 -8.04 -8.69 -6.46
C ASP A 184 -8.37 -7.20 -6.62
N ALA A 185 -7.33 -6.36 -6.71
CA ALA A 185 -7.42 -4.93 -6.97
C ALA A 185 -6.14 -4.42 -7.64
N LEU A 186 -6.23 -3.23 -8.24
CA LEU A 186 -5.10 -2.54 -8.88
C LEU A 186 -4.72 -1.30 -8.08
N VAL A 187 -3.44 -0.93 -8.14
CA VAL A 187 -2.91 0.32 -7.57
C VAL A 187 -2.24 1.13 -8.65
N VAL A 188 -2.66 2.39 -8.77
CA VAL A 188 -2.03 3.37 -9.65
C VAL A 188 -1.33 4.40 -8.78
N GLY A 189 0.00 4.38 -8.79
CA GLY A 189 0.86 5.42 -8.25
C GLY A 189 1.09 6.54 -9.27
N GLY A 190 1.42 7.72 -8.77
CA GLY A 190 2.05 8.78 -9.55
C GLY A 190 3.55 8.52 -9.70
N SER A 191 4.22 9.35 -10.50
CA SER A 191 5.65 9.18 -10.82
C SER A 191 6.62 9.34 -9.64
N ALA A 192 6.12 9.75 -8.47
CA ALA A 192 6.87 9.81 -7.21
C ALA A 192 5.90 9.90 -6.01
N ALA A 193 6.37 9.50 -4.83
CA ALA A 193 5.65 9.66 -3.58
C ALA A 193 5.09 11.09 -3.40
N GLY A 194 3.79 11.20 -3.12
CA GLY A 194 3.11 12.49 -2.92
C GLY A 194 2.72 13.26 -4.20
N LYS A 195 3.03 12.72 -5.39
CA LYS A 195 2.44 13.14 -6.68
C LYS A 195 1.37 12.12 -7.09
N GLY A 196 0.20 12.60 -7.52
CA GLY A 196 -0.88 11.74 -7.99
C GLY A 196 -0.71 11.33 -9.45
N PRO A 197 -1.39 10.26 -9.91
CA PRO A 197 -1.44 9.90 -11.32
C PRO A 197 -2.21 10.96 -12.15
N SER A 198 -1.89 11.08 -13.43
CA SER A 198 -2.61 11.96 -14.36
C SER A 198 -3.96 11.36 -14.76
N GLY A 199 -4.99 12.20 -14.97
CA GLY A 199 -6.34 11.72 -15.28
C GLY A 199 -6.43 10.76 -16.48
N LEU A 200 -5.70 11.04 -17.57
CA LEU A 200 -5.67 10.18 -18.76
C LEU A 200 -5.12 8.77 -18.48
N LEU A 201 -4.14 8.65 -17.57
CA LEU A 201 -3.59 7.36 -17.16
C LEU A 201 -4.65 6.53 -16.43
N VAL A 202 -5.42 7.18 -15.56
CA VAL A 202 -6.43 6.52 -14.72
C VAL A 202 -7.59 6.00 -15.57
N ASP A 203 -8.08 6.79 -16.53
CA ASP A 203 -9.17 6.38 -17.42
C ASP A 203 -8.83 5.10 -18.22
N GLY A 204 -7.60 5.04 -18.74
CA GLY A 204 -7.09 3.86 -19.45
C GLY A 204 -7.07 2.61 -18.57
N VAL A 205 -6.51 2.74 -17.36
CA VAL A 205 -6.46 1.64 -16.37
C VAL A 205 -7.87 1.20 -15.97
N ARG A 206 -8.79 2.12 -15.66
CA ARG A 206 -10.17 1.77 -15.26
C ARG A 206 -10.88 0.99 -16.36
N LYS A 207 -10.74 1.41 -17.62
CA LYS A 207 -11.34 0.70 -18.75
C LYS A 207 -10.79 -0.71 -18.87
N ALA A 208 -9.47 -0.87 -18.73
CA ALA A 208 -8.78 -2.15 -18.79
C ALA A 208 -9.02 -3.06 -17.57
N ALA A 209 -9.36 -2.49 -16.40
CA ALA A 209 -9.57 -3.24 -15.16
C ALA A 209 -10.85 -4.10 -15.16
N CYS A 210 -11.75 -3.90 -16.14
CA CYS A 210 -12.97 -4.71 -16.32
C CYS A 210 -13.80 -4.91 -15.03
N GLY A 211 -13.90 -3.88 -14.17
CA GLY A 211 -14.66 -3.90 -12.92
C GLY A 211 -13.87 -4.36 -11.69
N VAL A 212 -12.60 -4.73 -11.82
CA VAL A 212 -11.70 -4.89 -10.66
C VAL A 212 -11.43 -3.51 -10.03
N PRO A 213 -11.48 -3.40 -8.68
CA PRO A 213 -11.27 -2.11 -8.02
C PRO A 213 -9.90 -1.50 -8.30
N VAL A 214 -9.87 -0.20 -8.54
CA VAL A 214 -8.64 0.57 -8.79
C VAL A 214 -8.43 1.58 -7.67
N LEU A 215 -7.29 1.52 -6.99
CA LEU A 215 -6.95 2.39 -5.87
C LEU A 215 -5.83 3.37 -6.25
N CYS A 216 -5.92 4.57 -5.68
CA CYS A 216 -4.87 5.58 -5.77
C CYS A 216 -3.73 5.20 -4.80
N GLY A 217 -2.52 5.01 -5.32
CA GLY A 217 -1.35 4.59 -4.54
C GLY A 217 -0.59 5.73 -3.87
N THR A 218 -0.55 6.91 -4.53
CA THR A 218 0.21 8.09 -4.06
C THR A 218 -0.50 9.39 -4.39
N GLY A 219 -0.10 10.47 -3.72
CA GLY A 219 -0.52 11.83 -4.08
C GLY A 219 -1.90 12.25 -3.58
N CYS A 220 -2.55 11.43 -2.76
CA CYS A 220 -3.79 11.81 -2.11
C CYS A 220 -3.54 12.83 -0.99
N ARG A 221 -4.29 13.94 -1.01
CA ARG A 221 -4.26 15.02 -0.02
C ARG A 221 -5.69 15.34 0.39
N GLU A 222 -5.85 16.02 1.53
CA GLU A 222 -7.16 16.46 2.01
C GLU A 222 -7.92 17.26 0.94
N SER A 223 -7.21 18.13 0.20
CA SER A 223 -7.82 18.94 -0.86
C SER A 223 -8.17 18.16 -2.14
N THR A 224 -7.62 16.95 -2.34
CA THR A 224 -7.79 16.18 -3.58
C THR A 224 -8.59 14.89 -3.42
N ILE A 225 -8.93 14.49 -2.18
CA ILE A 225 -9.64 13.22 -1.91
C ILE A 225 -10.99 13.12 -2.63
N ALA A 226 -11.71 14.23 -2.79
CA ALA A 226 -12.98 14.26 -3.50
C ALA A 226 -12.82 13.89 -4.98
N GLU A 227 -11.84 14.48 -5.65
CA GLU A 227 -11.47 14.17 -7.04
C GLU A 227 -10.96 12.74 -7.16
N VAL A 228 -10.09 12.31 -6.24
CA VAL A 228 -9.62 10.91 -6.19
C VAL A 228 -10.80 9.93 -6.10
N PHE A 229 -11.84 10.24 -5.33
CA PHE A 229 -13.03 9.39 -5.23
C PHE A 229 -13.96 9.42 -6.44
N CYS A 230 -13.79 10.36 -7.38
CA CYS A 230 -14.41 10.28 -8.69
C CYS A 230 -13.83 9.09 -9.47
N ASP A 231 -12.50 8.98 -9.49
CA ASP A 231 -11.77 8.10 -10.42
C ASP A 231 -11.22 6.83 -9.76
N PHE A 232 -11.23 6.73 -8.44
CA PHE A 232 -10.71 5.59 -7.70
C PHE A 232 -11.71 5.01 -6.72
N ASP A 233 -11.59 3.71 -6.49
CA ASP A 233 -12.40 2.93 -5.56
C ASP A 233 -11.78 2.89 -4.15
N GLY A 234 -10.74 3.69 -3.91
CA GLY A 234 -10.08 3.84 -2.61
C GLY A 234 -8.71 4.51 -2.76
N ALA A 235 -8.03 4.74 -1.65
CA ALA A 235 -6.71 5.36 -1.65
C ALA A 235 -5.81 4.80 -0.55
N PHE A 236 -4.54 4.62 -0.87
CA PHE A 236 -3.46 4.47 0.10
C PHE A 236 -2.90 5.84 0.44
N VAL A 237 -2.78 6.17 1.73
CA VAL A 237 -2.49 7.52 2.18
C VAL A 237 -1.43 7.50 3.28
N GLY A 238 -0.29 8.13 3.01
CA GLY A 238 0.85 8.23 3.94
C GLY A 238 1.19 9.68 4.29
N THR A 239 2.08 10.29 3.51
CA THR A 239 2.74 11.58 3.81
C THR A 239 1.82 12.70 4.27
N CYS A 240 0.61 12.85 3.72
CA CYS A 240 -0.28 13.95 4.11
C CYS A 240 -0.87 13.80 5.52
N LEU A 241 -0.85 12.59 6.09
CA LEU A 241 -1.28 12.30 7.46
C LEU A 241 -0.20 12.59 8.49
N LYS A 242 1.05 12.81 8.05
CA LYS A 242 2.20 13.06 8.91
C LYS A 242 2.29 14.53 9.30
N ARG A 243 2.91 14.81 10.45
CA ARG A 243 3.12 16.18 10.94
C ARG A 243 3.73 17.06 9.84
N ASP A 244 3.14 18.23 9.64
CA ASP A 244 3.50 19.20 8.61
C ASP A 244 3.51 18.65 7.17
N GLY A 245 2.88 17.49 6.93
CA GLY A 245 2.94 16.79 5.64
C GLY A 245 4.34 16.31 5.27
N ARG A 246 5.24 16.16 6.26
CA ARG A 246 6.61 15.72 6.04
C ARG A 246 6.70 14.21 5.94
N PHE A 247 7.39 13.72 4.91
CA PHE A 247 7.55 12.30 4.65
C PHE A 247 8.12 11.54 5.85
N ASP A 248 9.14 12.08 6.52
CA ASP A 248 9.90 11.45 7.60
C ASP A 248 9.34 11.67 9.01
N ALA A 249 8.25 12.44 9.13
CA ALA A 249 7.65 12.78 10.42
C ALA A 249 6.69 11.69 10.94
N PRO A 250 6.38 11.67 12.25
CA PRO A 250 5.32 10.83 12.80
C PRO A 250 3.94 11.21 12.25
N ILE A 251 3.00 10.27 12.35
CA ILE A 251 1.59 10.52 12.01
C ILE A 251 0.99 11.51 13.02
N ASP A 252 0.18 12.44 12.51
CA ASP A 252 -0.50 13.45 13.30
C ASP A 252 -2.00 13.13 13.37
N PRO A 253 -2.54 12.77 14.55
CA PRO A 253 -3.94 12.38 14.69
C PRO A 253 -4.92 13.48 14.24
N VAL A 254 -4.56 14.77 14.39
CA VAL A 254 -5.40 15.88 13.93
C VAL A 254 -5.51 15.86 12.42
N ARG A 255 -4.41 15.60 11.72
CA ARG A 255 -4.39 15.52 10.25
C ARG A 255 -5.13 14.30 9.74
N VAL A 256 -5.03 13.15 10.43
CA VAL A 256 -5.84 11.97 10.11
C VAL A 256 -7.33 12.29 10.26
N GLY A 257 -7.73 12.92 11.36
CA GLY A 257 -9.12 13.32 11.60
C GLY A 257 -9.67 14.26 10.53
N SER A 258 -8.91 15.31 10.18
CA SER A 258 -9.29 16.26 9.11
C SER A 258 -9.40 15.58 7.75
N PHE A 259 -8.42 14.74 7.39
CA PHE A 259 -8.43 14.00 6.14
C PHE A 259 -9.65 13.06 6.06
N MET A 260 -9.93 12.32 7.12
CA MET A 260 -11.08 11.41 7.17
C MET A 260 -12.42 12.16 7.18
N ALA A 261 -12.48 13.37 7.72
CA ALA A 261 -13.67 14.23 7.59
C ALA A 261 -13.91 14.62 6.12
N ALA A 262 -12.87 15.05 5.39
CA ALA A 262 -12.97 15.33 3.96
C ALA A 262 -13.37 14.08 3.15
N ALA A 263 -12.78 12.91 3.46
CA ALA A 263 -13.12 11.64 2.82
C ALA A 263 -14.60 11.26 3.05
N ARG A 264 -15.12 11.41 4.28
CA ARG A 264 -16.53 11.15 4.59
C ARG A 264 -17.47 12.09 3.84
N SER A 265 -17.13 13.37 3.72
CA SER A 265 -17.90 14.34 2.93
C SER A 265 -17.93 13.95 1.44
N ALA A 266 -16.77 13.61 0.87
CA ALA A 266 -16.66 13.17 -0.52
C ALA A 266 -17.50 11.90 -0.81
N ARG A 267 -17.53 10.93 0.11
CA ARG A 267 -18.38 9.73 -0.01
C ARG A 267 -19.87 10.08 -0.10
N ARG A 268 -20.34 11.03 0.73
CA ARG A 268 -21.75 11.45 0.78
C ARG A 268 -22.18 12.20 -0.48
N GLU A 269 -21.33 13.06 -1.02
CA GLU A 269 -21.64 13.81 -2.24
C GLU A 269 -21.86 12.88 -3.45
N LYS A 270 -21.07 11.80 -3.55
CA LYS A 270 -21.24 10.82 -4.63
C LYS A 270 -22.56 10.05 -4.50
N MET A 271 -22.97 9.68 -3.29
CA MET A 271 -24.26 9.03 -3.05
C MET A 271 -25.47 9.90 -3.43
N ARG A 272 -25.32 11.23 -3.50
CA ARG A 272 -26.38 12.15 -3.91
C ARG A 272 -26.41 12.42 -5.43
N LYS A 273 -25.35 12.07 -6.15
CA LYS A 273 -25.20 12.28 -7.61
C LYS A 273 -25.49 11.02 -8.43
N ASN A 274 -25.54 9.85 -7.80
CA ASN A 274 -25.99 8.59 -8.37
C ASN A 274 -27.44 8.31 -7.96
#